data_AF-A0A2H0G5E0-F1
#
_entry.id   AF-A0A2H0G5E0-F1
#
_cell.length_a   1.000
_cell.length_b   1.000
_cell.length_c   1.000
_cell.angle_alpha   90.00
_cell.angle_beta   90.00
_cell.angle_gamma   90.00
#
_symmetry.space_group_name_H-M   'P 1'
#
loop_
_entity.id
_entity.type
_entity.pdbx_description
1 polymer ?
#
loop_
_entity_poly.entity_id
_entity_poly.type
_entity_poly.pdbx_seq_one_letter_code
_entity_poly.pdbx_strand_id
1 'polypeptide(L)'
;MKCAVCSRKAKGFGWFNASIKLGDLNRYSDKLVFCSRRCQNAFSTLMNKTEGQMIDPSEMEMAAMGCCLSPLGEFVGAIGMDRPLASYSREEVMTLIDVVVTAYQEHMTSEHERMAARDLAFLEERLARKSKSSSMGAPF
;
A
#
# COMPACT_ATOMS: atom_id res chain seq x y z
N MET A 1 0.65 3.88 28.20
CA MET A 1 0.26 4.33 26.84
C MET A 1 1.49 4.61 25.99
N LYS A 2 1.54 4.06 24.76
CA LYS A 2 2.65 4.23 23.80
C LYS A 2 2.24 5.21 22.70
N CYS A 3 3.19 5.91 22.12
CA CYS A 3 2.97 6.80 20.99
C CYS A 3 2.48 6.01 19.77
N ALA A 4 1.40 6.42 19.12
CA ALA A 4 0.87 5.73 17.94
C ALA A 4 1.82 5.76 16.73
N VAL A 5 2.73 6.75 16.65
CA VAL A 5 3.65 6.92 15.51
C VAL A 5 5.01 6.27 15.75
N CYS A 6 5.58 6.44 16.95
CA CYS A 6 6.97 6.04 17.22
C CYS A 6 7.13 5.11 18.43
N SER A 7 6.01 4.63 18.99
CA SER A 7 5.94 3.66 20.10
C SER A 7 6.66 4.02 21.41
N ARG A 8 7.29 5.20 21.52
CA ARG A 8 7.85 5.74 22.77
C ARG A 8 6.77 6.04 23.81
N LYS A 9 7.14 6.20 25.09
CA LYS A 9 6.22 6.62 26.16
C LYS A 9 5.47 7.90 25.75
N ALA A 10 4.15 7.84 25.74
CA ALA A 10 3.30 8.99 25.39
C ALA A 10 3.43 10.10 26.45
N LYS A 11 3.32 11.36 26.03
CA LYS A 11 3.44 12.55 26.89
C LYS A 11 2.12 13.35 26.99
N GLY A 12 0.99 12.73 26.65
CA GLY A 12 -0.34 13.35 26.78
C GLY A 12 -0.81 14.17 25.58
N PHE A 13 -0.09 14.17 24.45
CA PHE A 13 -0.59 14.76 23.21
C PHE A 13 -1.64 13.82 22.59
N GLY A 14 -2.86 14.29 22.33
CA GLY A 14 -3.92 13.50 21.68
C GLY A 14 -4.33 14.09 20.33
N TRP A 15 -4.89 13.29 19.44
CA TRP A 15 -5.45 13.78 18.17
C TRP A 15 -6.97 13.66 18.21
N PHE A 16 -7.65 14.67 17.65
CA PHE A 16 -9.10 14.79 17.66
C PHE A 16 -9.59 15.00 16.22
N ASN A 17 -10.56 14.19 15.79
CA ASN A 17 -11.19 14.34 14.49
C ASN A 17 -12.35 15.34 14.59
N ALA A 18 -12.18 16.52 13.99
CA ALA A 18 -13.20 17.58 13.99
C ALA A 18 -14.49 17.21 13.25
N SER A 19 -14.43 16.25 12.31
CA SER A 19 -15.57 15.81 11.52
C SER A 19 -16.51 14.86 12.29
N ILE A 20 -16.06 14.30 13.43
CA ILE A 20 -16.90 13.42 14.27
C ILE A 20 -17.77 14.27 15.19
N LYS A 21 -19.08 13.97 15.23
CA LYS A 21 -20.09 14.71 16.00
C LYS A 21 -19.79 14.66 17.51
N LEU A 22 -20.14 15.73 18.23
CA LEU A 22 -20.15 15.73 19.70
C LEU A 22 -21.15 14.66 20.18
N GLY A 23 -20.67 13.58 20.79
CA GLY A 23 -21.51 12.52 21.37
C GLY A 23 -21.10 11.10 21.01
N ASP A 24 -20.34 10.90 19.93
CA ASP A 24 -19.85 9.57 19.57
C ASP A 24 -18.74 9.10 20.51
N LEU A 25 -18.87 7.89 21.06
CA LEU A 25 -17.84 7.29 21.93
C LEU A 25 -16.51 7.07 21.18
N ASN A 26 -16.56 6.88 19.86
CA ASN A 26 -15.38 6.75 19.01
C ASN A 26 -14.65 8.07 18.74
N ARG A 27 -15.21 9.20 19.19
CA ARG A 27 -14.62 10.54 19.03
C ARG A 27 -13.35 10.71 19.85
N TYR A 28 -13.33 10.11 21.03
CA TYR A 28 -12.16 10.04 21.90
C TYR A 28 -11.63 8.62 21.84
N SER A 29 -10.95 8.28 20.74
CA SER A 29 -10.16 7.05 20.77
C SER A 29 -8.99 7.30 21.72
N ASP A 30 -9.14 6.87 22.98
CA ASP A 30 -8.11 6.97 24.04
C ASP A 30 -6.75 6.34 23.63
N LYS A 31 -6.74 5.62 22.50
CA LYS A 31 -5.57 4.98 21.89
C LYS A 31 -4.66 5.94 21.12
N LEU A 32 -5.15 7.08 20.62
CA LEU A 32 -4.38 7.99 19.77
C LEU A 32 -3.63 9.06 20.59
N VAL A 33 -2.64 8.61 21.34
CA VAL A 33 -1.73 9.47 22.12
C VAL A 33 -0.32 9.50 21.52
N PHE A 34 0.38 10.64 21.66
CA PHE A 34 1.68 10.91 21.05
C PHE A 34 2.71 11.37 22.09
N CYS A 35 3.99 11.21 21.75
CA CYS A 35 5.11 11.62 22.61
C CYS A 35 5.54 13.09 22.39
N SER A 36 5.15 13.71 21.28
CA SER A 36 5.53 15.08 20.91
C SER A 36 4.57 15.69 19.89
N ARG A 37 4.59 17.03 19.75
CA ARG A 37 3.87 17.77 18.71
C ARG A 37 4.27 17.34 17.30
N ARG A 38 5.52 16.95 17.08
CA ARG A 38 6.00 16.44 15.77
C ARG A 38 5.27 15.17 15.35
N CYS A 39 5.13 14.20 16.27
CA CYS A 39 4.41 12.96 16.00
C CYS A 39 2.90 13.21 15.83
N GLN A 40 2.32 14.12 16.61
CA GLN A 40 0.93 14.53 16.46
C GLN A 40 0.66 15.17 15.10
N ASN A 41 1.54 16.08 14.64
CA ASN A 41 1.38 16.77 13.36
C ASN A 41 1.58 15.83 12.16
N ALA A 42 2.54 14.91 12.24
CA ALA A 42 2.73 13.88 11.21
C ALA A 42 1.47 13.03 11.06
N PHE A 43 0.89 12.57 12.17
CA PHE A 43 -0.36 11.83 12.18
C PHE A 43 -1.54 12.66 11.67
N SER A 44 -1.66 13.93 12.11
CA SER A 44 -2.73 14.81 11.64
C SER A 44 -2.66 15.11 10.14
N THR A 45 -1.45 15.24 9.60
CA THR A 45 -1.25 15.46 8.16
C THR A 45 -1.67 14.24 7.35
N LEU A 46 -1.35 13.03 7.85
CA LEU A 46 -1.79 11.79 7.25
C LEU A 46 -3.32 11.68 7.30
N MET A 47 -3.93 11.89 8.46
CA MET A 47 -5.39 11.78 8.62
C MET A 47 -6.17 12.83 7.83
N ASN A 48 -5.66 14.06 7.71
CA ASN A 48 -6.31 15.11 6.91
C ASN A 48 -6.21 14.86 5.40
N LYS A 49 -5.18 14.15 4.93
CA LYS A 49 -5.08 13.74 3.53
C LYS A 49 -5.99 12.56 3.20
N THR A 50 -6.22 11.69 4.17
CA THR A 50 -6.82 10.35 3.95
C THR A 50 -8.26 10.25 4.48
N GLU A 51 -8.80 11.29 5.14
CA GLU A 51 -10.15 11.34 5.74
C GLU A 51 -10.54 10.14 6.65
N GLY A 52 -9.57 9.32 7.05
CA GLY A 52 -9.82 8.07 7.80
C GLY A 52 -10.20 6.87 6.93
N GLN A 53 -10.16 6.97 5.59
CA GLN A 53 -10.27 5.82 4.69
C GLN A 53 -8.89 5.23 4.41
N MET A 54 -8.53 4.19 5.16
CA MET A 54 -7.29 3.44 4.97
C MET A 54 -7.39 2.50 3.76
N ILE A 55 -7.27 3.04 2.54
CA ILE A 55 -6.66 2.37 1.38
C ILE A 55 -6.05 3.48 0.51
N ASP A 56 -4.81 3.89 0.80
CA ASP A 56 -4.00 4.56 -0.21
C ASP A 56 -3.28 3.43 -0.95
N PRO A 57 -3.78 2.96 -2.11
CA PRO A 57 -3.10 1.92 -2.85
C PRO A 57 -1.71 2.43 -3.22
N SER A 58 -0.69 1.63 -2.93
CA SER A 58 0.68 1.93 -3.35
C SER A 58 0.74 2.14 -4.87
N GLU A 59 1.76 2.84 -5.36
CA GLU A 59 1.94 3.04 -6.81
C GLU A 59 1.95 1.72 -7.59
N MET A 60 2.47 0.65 -6.96
CA MET A 60 2.44 -0.71 -7.51
C MET A 60 1.01 -1.26 -7.60
N GLU A 61 0.20 -1.09 -6.55
CA GLU A 61 -1.19 -1.54 -6.53
C GLU A 61 -2.06 -0.75 -7.52
N MET A 62 -1.81 0.55 -7.68
CA MET A 62 -2.47 1.37 -8.72
C MET A 62 -2.11 0.89 -10.13
N ALA A 63 -0.84 0.55 -10.38
CA ALA A 63 -0.41 -0.01 -11.65
C ALA A 63 -1.07 -1.38 -11.92
N ALA A 64 -1.11 -2.25 -10.89
CA ALA A 64 -1.76 -3.55 -10.98
C ALA A 64 -3.27 -3.42 -11.28
N MET A 65 -3.97 -2.49 -10.63
CA MET A 65 -5.37 -2.18 -10.94
C MET A 65 -5.56 -1.72 -12.39
N GLY A 66 -4.63 -0.91 -12.91
CA GLY A 66 -4.63 -0.48 -14.32
C GLY A 66 -4.47 -1.66 -15.28
N CYS A 67 -3.60 -2.62 -14.96
CA CYS A 67 -3.38 -3.81 -15.78
C CYS A 67 -4.59 -4.74 -15.84
N CYS A 68 -5.42 -4.78 -14.80
CA CYS A 68 -6.67 -5.55 -14.81
C CYS A 68 -7.69 -5.06 -15.85
N LEU A 69 -7.60 -3.81 -16.33
CA LEU A 69 -8.61 -3.23 -17.23
C LEU A 69 -8.65 -3.91 -18.61
N SER A 70 -7.50 -4.36 -19.14
CA SER A 70 -7.43 -5.04 -20.44
C SER A 70 -8.15 -6.39 -20.43
N PRO A 71 -7.79 -7.37 -19.57
CA PRO A 71 -8.45 -8.67 -19.55
C PRO A 71 -9.91 -8.59 -19.09
N LEU A 72 -10.23 -7.62 -18.23
CA LEU A 72 -11.62 -7.30 -17.89
C LEU A 72 -12.43 -6.90 -19.14
N GLY A 73 -11.88 -6.00 -19.95
CA GLY A 73 -12.52 -5.53 -21.19
C GLY A 73 -12.68 -6.64 -22.23
N GLU A 74 -11.70 -7.52 -22.36
CA GLU A 74 -11.76 -8.70 -23.24
C GLU A 74 -12.89 -9.65 -22.82
N PHE A 75 -13.00 -9.95 -21.52
CA PHE A 75 -14.04 -10.82 -21.00
C PHE A 75 -15.45 -10.22 -21.16
N VAL A 76 -15.63 -8.94 -20.81
CA VAL A 76 -16.92 -8.25 -20.98
C VAL A 76 -17.28 -8.11 -22.46
N GLY A 77 -16.29 -7.88 -23.32
CA GLY A 77 -16.46 -7.86 -24.78
C GLY A 77 -16.95 -9.20 -25.33
N ALA A 78 -16.48 -10.33 -24.78
CA ALA A 78 -16.89 -11.67 -25.19
C ALA A 78 -18.35 -12.01 -24.79
N ILE A 79 -18.83 -11.47 -23.66
CA ILE A 79 -20.20 -11.70 -23.16
C ILE A 79 -21.24 -10.80 -23.85
N GLY A 80 -20.80 -9.63 -24.34
CA GLY A 80 -21.65 -8.61 -24.95
C GLY A 80 -21.80 -7.38 -24.04
N MET A 81 -21.26 -6.25 -24.50
CA MET A 81 -21.24 -4.99 -23.72
C MET A 81 -22.63 -4.36 -23.54
N ASP A 82 -23.63 -4.82 -24.29
CA ASP A 82 -25.02 -4.37 -24.24
C ASP A 82 -25.81 -5.01 -23.08
N ARG A 83 -25.30 -6.10 -22.49
CA ARG A 83 -25.93 -6.76 -21.35
C ARG A 83 -25.62 -6.02 -20.05
N PRO A 84 -26.64 -5.64 -19.26
CA PRO A 84 -26.40 -5.04 -17.94
C PRO A 84 -25.83 -6.09 -16.99
N LEU A 85 -24.94 -5.68 -16.08
CA LEU A 85 -24.34 -6.55 -15.06
C LEU A 85 -25.37 -7.31 -14.21
N ALA A 86 -26.57 -6.75 -14.03
CA ALA A 86 -27.67 -7.40 -13.32
C ALA A 86 -28.21 -8.67 -14.02
N SER A 87 -27.92 -8.84 -15.31
CA SER A 87 -28.34 -9.99 -16.12
C SER A 87 -27.28 -11.09 -16.19
N TYR A 88 -26.17 -10.93 -15.49
CA TYR A 88 -25.07 -11.89 -15.55
C TYR A 88 -25.41 -13.11 -14.69
N SER A 89 -25.10 -14.30 -15.20
CA SER A 89 -25.21 -15.52 -14.42
C SER A 89 -24.16 -15.52 -13.30
N ARG A 90 -24.36 -16.38 -12.31
CA ARG A 90 -23.39 -16.56 -11.23
C ARG A 90 -22.02 -16.96 -11.76
N GLU A 91 -22.00 -17.82 -12.77
CA GLU A 91 -20.80 -18.35 -13.41
C GLU A 91 -20.06 -17.22 -14.15
N GLU A 92 -20.79 -16.38 -14.91
CA GLU A 92 -20.21 -15.23 -15.61
C GLU A 92 -19.56 -14.24 -14.63
N VAL A 93 -20.22 -13.94 -13.50
CA VAL A 93 -19.65 -13.06 -12.46
C VAL A 93 -18.45 -13.71 -11.77
N MET A 94 -18.48 -15.02 -11.51
CA MET A 94 -17.36 -15.72 -10.91
C MET A 94 -16.13 -15.66 -11.81
N THR A 95 -16.30 -15.90 -13.11
CA THR A 95 -15.20 -15.79 -14.08
C THR A 95 -14.70 -14.35 -14.22
N LEU A 96 -15.59 -13.35 -14.19
CA LEU A 96 -15.19 -11.94 -14.20
C LEU A 96 -14.23 -11.62 -13.04
N ILE A 97 -14.58 -12.07 -11.83
CA ILE A 97 -13.75 -11.87 -10.63
C ILE A 97 -12.42 -12.61 -10.78
N ASP A 98 -12.46 -13.86 -11.25
CA ASP A 98 -11.27 -14.69 -11.45
C ASP A 98 -10.27 -14.05 -12.42
N VAL A 99 -10.76 -13.52 -13.55
CA VAL A 99 -9.95 -12.81 -14.54
C VAL A 99 -9.28 -11.57 -13.92
N VAL A 100 -10.02 -10.76 -13.17
CA VAL A 100 -9.50 -9.54 -12.53
C VAL A 100 -8.46 -9.88 -11.47
N VAL A 101 -8.76 -10.84 -10.59
CA VAL A 101 -7.87 -11.23 -9.48
C VAL A 101 -6.60 -11.87 -10.03
N THR A 102 -6.70 -12.72 -11.05
CA THR A 102 -5.55 -13.35 -11.70
C THR A 102 -4.63 -12.30 -12.30
N ALA A 103 -5.17 -11.38 -13.11
CA ALA A 103 -4.38 -10.31 -13.72
C ALA A 103 -3.70 -9.42 -12.67
N TYR A 104 -4.39 -9.12 -11.58
CA TYR A 104 -3.83 -8.35 -10.47
C TYR A 104 -2.65 -9.07 -9.81
N GLN A 105 -2.84 -10.36 -9.48
CA GLN A 105 -1.83 -11.17 -8.80
C GLN A 105 -0.60 -11.42 -9.69
N GLU A 106 -0.79 -11.65 -10.99
CA GLU A 106 0.30 -11.79 -11.95
C GLU A 106 1.15 -10.52 -12.03
N HIS A 107 0.52 -9.36 -12.14
CA HIS A 107 1.23 -8.08 -12.18
C HIS A 107 2.00 -7.83 -10.88
N MET A 108 1.36 -8.06 -9.72
CA MET A 108 2.01 -7.91 -8.42
C MET A 108 3.21 -8.84 -8.27
N THR A 109 3.08 -10.10 -8.69
CA THR A 109 4.16 -11.09 -8.63
C THR A 109 5.33 -10.68 -9.52
N SER A 110 5.04 -10.26 -10.76
CA SER A 110 6.06 -9.81 -11.71
C SER A 110 6.84 -8.59 -11.19
N GLU A 111 6.15 -7.59 -10.62
CA GLU A 111 6.83 -6.43 -10.04
C GLU A 111 7.66 -6.80 -8.80
N HIS A 112 7.18 -7.72 -7.95
CA HIS A 112 7.95 -8.22 -6.82
C HIS A 112 9.24 -8.95 -7.26
N GLU A 113 9.16 -9.78 -8.29
CA GLU A 113 10.34 -10.44 -8.88
C GLU A 113 11.33 -9.42 -9.44
N ARG A 114 10.83 -8.39 -10.13
CA ARG A 114 11.66 -7.31 -10.68
C ARG A 114 12.36 -6.51 -9.58
N MET A 115 11.67 -6.20 -8.49
CA MET A 115 12.26 -5.54 -7.33
C MET A 115 13.31 -6.42 -6.64
N ALA A 116 13.01 -7.70 -6.43
CA ALA A 116 13.96 -8.64 -5.83
C ALA A 116 15.24 -8.77 -6.67
N ALA A 117 15.11 -8.87 -8.00
CA ALA A 117 16.25 -8.92 -8.91
C ALA A 117 17.12 -7.65 -8.84
N ARG A 118 16.48 -6.47 -8.75
CA ARG A 118 17.19 -5.19 -8.59
C ARG A 118 17.96 -5.13 -7.27
N ASP A 119 17.35 -5.58 -6.18
CA ASP A 119 17.97 -5.59 -4.86
C ASP A 119 19.16 -6.55 -4.82
N LEU A 120 19.03 -7.74 -5.41
CA LEU A 120 20.14 -8.68 -5.55
C LEU A 120 21.31 -8.08 -6.35
N ALA A 121 21.03 -7.49 -7.51
CA ALA A 121 22.06 -6.84 -8.33
C ALA A 121 22.78 -5.71 -7.57
N PHE A 122 22.05 -4.91 -6.80
CA PHE A 122 22.63 -3.86 -5.97
C PHE A 122 23.55 -4.43 -4.87
N LEU A 123 23.14 -5.52 -4.21
CA LEU A 123 23.94 -6.19 -3.19
C LEU A 123 25.22 -6.79 -3.78
N GLU A 124 25.13 -7.44 -4.94
CA GLU A 124 26.29 -7.99 -5.65
C GLU A 124 27.29 -6.90 -6.03
N GLU A 125 26.83 -5.79 -6.59
CA GLU A 125 27.69 -4.65 -6.94
C GLU A 125 28.40 -4.07 -5.70
N ARG A 126 27.69 -4.02 -4.57
CA ARG A 126 28.25 -3.53 -3.30
C ARG A 126 29.28 -4.51 -2.72
N LEU A 127 29.06 -5.82 -2.83
CA LEU A 127 30.03 -6.85 -2.44
C LEU A 127 31.29 -6.77 -3.31
N ALA A 128 31.13 -6.61 -4.63
CA ALA A 128 32.24 -6.50 -5.58
C ALA A 128 33.10 -5.23 -5.34
N ARG A 129 32.49 -4.11 -4.95
CA ARG A 129 33.22 -2.89 -4.55
C ARG A 129 34.03 -3.10 -3.26
N LYS A 130 33.45 -3.78 -2.27
CA LYS A 130 34.12 -4.05 -0.98
C LYS A 130 35.31 -5.00 -1.15
N SER A 131 35.18 -6.06 -1.96
CA SER A 131 36.29 -6.97 -2.24
C SER A 131 37.46 -6.27 -2.95
N LYS A 132 37.19 -5.38 -3.92
CA LYS A 132 38.21 -4.55 -4.57
C LYS A 132 38.93 -3.62 -3.59
N SER A 133 38.19 -2.94 -2.70
CA SER A 133 38.81 -2.07 -1.69
C SER A 133 39.69 -2.82 -0.68
N SER A 134 39.37 -4.09 -0.40
CA SER A 134 40.18 -4.94 0.48
C SER A 134 41.45 -5.44 -0.20
N SER A 135 41.48 -5.52 -1.54
CA SER A 135 42.64 -5.97 -2.33
C SER A 135 43.68 -4.88 -2.63
N MET A 136 43.31 -3.59 -2.50
CA MET A 136 44.21 -2.43 -2.65
C MET A 136 44.79 -1.94 -1.32
N GLY A 137 44.86 -2.82 -0.29
CA GLY A 137 45.50 -2.51 0.99
C GLY A 137 46.96 -2.07 0.81
N ALA A 138 47.31 -0.96 1.44
CA ALA A 138 48.44 -0.07 1.16
C ALA A 138 49.84 -0.74 1.07
N PRO A 139 50.74 -0.24 0.20
CA PRO A 139 52.14 -0.59 0.27
C PRO A 139 52.74 0.01 1.55
N PHE A 140 53.34 -0.84 2.38
CA PHE A 140 54.24 -0.45 3.47
C PHE A 140 55.61 -0.06 2.92
#